data_AF-A0A357Z6M6-F1
#
_entry.id   AF-A0A357Z6M6-F1
#
_cell.length_a   1.000
_cell.length_b   1.000
_cell.length_c   1.000
_cell.angle_alpha   90.00
_cell.angle_beta   90.00
_cell.angle_gamma   90.00
#
_symmetry.space_group_name_H-M   'P 1'
#
loop_
_entity.id
_entity.type
_entity.pdbx_description
1 polymer ?
#
loop_
_entity_poly.entity_id
_entity_poly.type
_entity_poly.pdbx_seq_one_letter_code
_entity_poly.pdbx_strand_id
1 'polypeptide(L)'
;MSYTIEHIAGWLKTNSVIKKPAHIAHLLTDSRRLIYPETSLFFAITTGQNDGHLYVEELMQRGVFNFVVKSNFDTRIFPDANFLKVDDVLGALQIIASHHRAQFTYPVI
;
A
#
# COMPACT_ATOMS: atom_id res chain seq x y z
N MET A 1 -4.21 6.78 13.46
CA MET A 1 -3.88 5.42 13.94
C MET A 1 -2.80 4.85 13.05
N SER A 2 -1.95 3.97 13.58
CA SER A 2 -0.97 3.21 12.81
C SER A 2 -1.33 1.72 12.83
N TYR A 3 -1.24 1.08 11.67
CA TYR A 3 -1.40 -0.37 11.52
C TYR A 3 -0.04 -0.98 11.22
N THR A 4 0.15 -2.26 11.51
CA THR A 4 1.34 -2.97 11.01
C THR A 4 1.07 -3.48 9.59
N ILE A 5 2.11 -3.63 8.79
CA ILE A 5 1.99 -4.16 7.43
C ILE A 5 1.40 -5.58 7.43
N GLU A 6 1.65 -6.37 8.47
CA GLU A 6 1.11 -7.71 8.68
C GLU A 6 -0.41 -7.68 8.91
N HIS A 7 -0.93 -6.72 9.68
CA HIS A 7 -2.37 -6.56 9.86
C HIS A 7 -3.05 -6.19 8.54
N ILE A 8 -2.45 -5.28 7.78
CA ILE A 8 -2.96 -4.90 6.46
C ILE A 8 -2.94 -6.10 5.51
N ALA A 9 -1.85 -6.87 5.49
CA ALA A 9 -1.74 -8.09 4.69
C ALA A 9 -2.83 -9.11 5.05
N GLY A 10 -3.16 -9.23 6.34
CA GLY A 10 -4.25 -10.08 6.83
C GLY A 10 -5.63 -9.65 6.31
N TRP A 11 -5.93 -8.36 6.30
CA TRP A 11 -7.17 -7.82 5.74
C TRP A 11 -7.30 -8.05 4.23
N LEU A 12 -6.20 -7.86 3.51
CA LEU A 12 -6.14 -8.06 2.07
C LEU A 12 -6.05 -9.54 1.66
N LYS A 13 -5.90 -10.46 2.63
CA LYS A 13 -5.74 -11.91 2.42
C LYS A 13 -4.65 -12.25 1.39
N THR A 14 -3.55 -11.49 1.41
CA THR A 14 -2.46 -11.68 0.44
C THR A 14 -1.52 -12.78 0.91
N ASN A 15 -0.96 -13.57 -0.02
CA ASN A 15 0.12 -14.52 0.26
C ASN A 15 1.52 -13.87 0.22
N SER A 16 1.59 -12.55 0.34
CA SER A 16 2.84 -11.80 0.19
C SER A 16 3.75 -12.02 1.39
N VAL A 17 5.03 -12.25 1.11
CA VAL A 17 6.04 -12.39 2.16
C VAL A 17 6.46 -11.00 2.62
N ILE A 18 6.17 -10.68 3.89
CA ILE A 18 6.67 -9.46 4.53
C ILE A 18 8.16 -9.64 4.80
N LYS A 19 8.98 -8.74 4.25
CA LYS A 19 10.44 -8.75 4.39
C LYS A 19 10.88 -8.04 5.66
N LYS A 20 10.23 -6.90 5.94
CA LYS A 20 10.55 -6.05 7.09
C LYS A 20 9.25 -5.63 7.79
N PRO A 21 9.13 -5.81 9.10
CA PRO A 21 7.98 -5.27 9.84
C PRO A 21 7.97 -3.75 9.70
N ALA A 22 6.79 -3.18 9.45
CA ALA A 22 6.63 -1.75 9.23
C ALA A 22 5.32 -1.24 9.85
N HIS A 23 5.39 -0.03 10.40
CA HIS A 23 4.23 0.70 10.88
C HIS A 23 3.72 1.63 9.78
N ILE A 24 2.49 1.39 9.35
CA ILE A 24 1.80 2.16 8.32
C ILE A 24 0.87 3.16 9.00
N ALA A 25 1.17 4.43 8.84
CA ALA A 25 0.35 5.54 9.33
C ALA A 25 -0.30 6.34 8.18
N HIS A 26 0.24 6.25 6.97
CA HIS A 26 -0.23 7.00 5.82
C HIS A 26 -0.50 6.08 4.62
N LEU A 27 -1.68 6.22 4.04
CA LEU A 27 -2.02 5.57 2.76
C LEU A 27 -1.74 6.57 1.66
N LEU A 28 -0.88 6.21 0.71
CA LEU A 28 -0.44 7.09 -0.36
C LEU A 28 -0.92 6.55 -1.71
N THR A 29 -1.65 7.36 -2.47
CA THR A 29 -2.12 7.02 -3.82
C THR A 29 -1.48 7.88 -4.91
N ASP A 30 -0.89 9.02 -4.54
CA ASP A 30 -0.21 9.95 -5.43
C ASP A 30 1.22 10.14 -4.95
N SER A 31 2.19 9.76 -5.78
CA SER A 31 3.63 9.82 -5.46
C SER A 31 4.11 11.23 -5.15
N ARG A 32 3.43 12.26 -5.67
CA ARG A 32 3.77 13.68 -5.46
C ARG A 32 3.35 14.21 -4.10
N ARG A 33 2.49 13.49 -3.37
CA ARG A 33 2.00 13.87 -2.03
C ARG A 33 2.78 13.20 -0.90
N LEU A 34 3.94 12.64 -1.20
CA LEU A 34 4.79 11.96 -0.23
C LEU A 34 5.32 12.95 0.82
N ILE A 35 4.94 12.73 2.09
CA ILE A 35 5.43 13.52 3.24
C ILE A 35 6.20 12.63 4.22
N TYR A 36 5.72 11.41 4.48
CA TYR A 36 6.27 10.49 5.48
C TYR A 36 6.64 9.15 4.86
N PRO A 37 7.81 9.00 4.22
CA PRO A 37 8.16 7.82 3.45
C PRO A 37 8.20 6.52 4.24
N GLU A 38 8.80 6.54 5.42
CA GLU A 38 9.00 5.35 6.25
C GLU A 38 7.69 4.72 6.74
N THR A 39 6.65 5.53 6.92
CA THR A 39 5.35 5.11 7.46
C THR A 39 4.24 5.14 6.41
N SER A 40 4.61 5.34 5.13
CA SER A 40 3.67 5.33 4.00
C SER A 40 3.55 3.94 3.40
N LEU A 41 2.32 3.59 3.05
CA LEU A 41 1.97 2.47 2.18
C LEU A 41 1.47 3.03 0.85
N PHE A 42 2.23 2.82 -0.23
CA PHE A 42 1.85 3.30 -1.55
C PHE A 42 0.96 2.30 -2.30
N PHE A 43 -0.13 2.79 -2.88
CA PHE A 43 -1.05 2.01 -3.71
C PHE A 43 -0.78 2.34 -5.18
N ALA A 44 -0.19 1.38 -5.89
CA ALA A 44 0.09 1.49 -7.32
C ALA A 44 -1.19 1.31 -8.15
N ILE A 45 -2.08 2.30 -8.11
CA ILE A 45 -3.36 2.27 -8.83
C ILE A 45 -3.10 2.52 -10.31
N THR A 46 -3.61 1.64 -11.16
CA THR A 46 -3.64 1.85 -12.62
C THR A 46 -4.97 2.49 -13.00
N THR A 47 -4.91 3.59 -13.75
CA THR A 47 -6.05 4.33 -14.30
C THR A 47 -5.93 4.40 -15.82
N GLY A 48 -6.97 4.87 -16.52
CA GLY A 48 -6.92 5.00 -17.99
C GLY A 48 -5.83 5.94 -18.51
N GLN A 49 -5.29 6.84 -17.68
CA GLN A 49 -4.29 7.83 -18.07
C GLN A 49 -2.93 7.64 -17.39
N ASN A 50 -2.85 6.80 -16.35
CA ASN A 50 -1.64 6.69 -15.54
C ASN A 50 -1.50 5.32 -14.88
N ASP A 51 -0.27 4.85 -14.69
CA ASP A 51 0.05 3.61 -13.99
C ASP A 51 0.95 3.87 -12.79
N GLY A 52 0.39 3.70 -11.58
CA GLY A 52 1.10 3.89 -10.32
C GLY A 52 2.36 3.04 -10.17
N HIS A 53 2.45 1.90 -10.85
CA HIS A 53 3.60 0.99 -10.76
C HIS A 53 4.89 1.63 -11.28
N LEU A 54 4.79 2.58 -12.22
CA LEU A 54 5.93 3.30 -12.79
C LEU A 54 6.68 4.14 -11.75
N TYR A 55 6.03 4.49 -10.64
CA TYR A 55 6.61 5.33 -9.59
C TYR A 55 7.23 4.52 -8.44
N VAL A 56 7.16 3.19 -8.47
CA VAL A 56 7.68 2.34 -7.38
C VAL A 56 9.18 2.58 -7.16
N GLU A 57 9.98 2.58 -8.22
CA GLU A 57 11.42 2.79 -8.14
C GLU A 57 11.76 4.18 -7.58
N GLU A 58 11.10 5.22 -8.09
CA GLU A 58 11.28 6.59 -7.61
C GLU A 58 10.90 6.73 -6.13
N LEU A 59 9.79 6.13 -5.71
CA LEU A 59 9.33 6.16 -4.32
C LEU A 59 10.26 5.39 -3.39
N MET A 60 10.84 4.29 -3.84
CA MET A 60 11.88 3.58 -3.10
C MET A 60 13.12 4.43 -2.87
N GLN A 61 13.58 5.16 -3.90
CA GLN A 61 14.69 6.11 -3.76
C GLN A 61 14.37 7.24 -2.77
N ARG A 62 13.08 7.57 -2.60
CA ARG A 62 12.59 8.53 -1.60
C ARG A 62 12.32 7.92 -0.21
N GLY A 63 12.66 6.65 -0.01
CA GLY A 63 12.56 5.95 1.28
C GLY A 63 11.23 5.26 1.55
N VAL A 64 10.35 5.11 0.56
CA VAL A 64 9.14 4.30 0.70
C VAL A 64 9.49 2.83 0.48
N PHE A 65 9.17 1.97 1.44
CA PHE A 65 9.46 0.54 1.37
C PHE A 65 8.22 -0.35 1.45
N ASN A 66 7.02 0.22 1.45
CA ASN A 66 5.78 -0.54 1.55
C ASN A 66 4.85 -0.20 0.39
N PHE A 67 4.47 -1.21 -0.37
CA PHE A 67 3.73 -1.06 -1.61
C PHE A 67 2.58 -2.06 -1.70
N VAL A 68 1.45 -1.62 -2.26
CA VAL A 68 0.37 -2.46 -2.75
C VAL A 68 0.41 -2.40 -4.27
N VAL A 69 0.61 -3.56 -4.90
CA VAL A 69 0.84 -3.69 -6.34
C VAL A 69 -0.01 -4.81 -6.92
N LYS A 70 -0.19 -4.82 -8.24
CA LYS A 70 -0.85 -5.93 -8.92
C LYS A 70 -0.09 -7.24 -8.75
N SER A 71 -0.83 -8.34 -8.74
CA SER A 71 -0.30 -9.70 -8.58
C SER A 71 0.77 -10.08 -9.61
N ASN A 72 0.68 -9.53 -10.82
CA ASN A 72 1.64 -9.73 -11.91
C ASN A 72 2.87 -8.78 -11.88
N PHE A 73 2.97 -7.86 -10.92
CA PHE A 73 4.11 -6.95 -10.84
C PHE A 73 5.39 -7.68 -10.43
N ASP A 74 6.50 -7.43 -11.13
CA ASP A 74 7.78 -8.03 -10.83
C ASP A 74 8.47 -7.30 -9.68
N THR A 75 8.53 -7.98 -8.54
CA THR A 75 9.10 -7.45 -7.30
C THR A 75 10.52 -7.95 -7.05
N ARG A 76 11.05 -8.83 -7.91
CA ARG A 76 12.39 -9.44 -7.72
C ARG A 76 13.51 -8.41 -7.83
N ILE A 77 13.25 -7.32 -8.55
CA ILE A 77 14.16 -6.19 -8.75
C ILE A 77 14.30 -5.36 -7.46
N PHE A 78 13.36 -5.51 -6.52
CA PHE A 78 13.22 -4.69 -5.33
C PHE A 78 13.24 -5.56 -4.05
N PRO A 79 14.38 -6.18 -3.69
CA PRO A 79 14.44 -7.16 -2.60
C PRO A 79 14.17 -6.59 -1.21
N ASP A 80 14.43 -5.28 -1.01
CA ASP A 80 14.40 -4.60 0.29
C ASP A 80 13.05 -3.97 0.63
N ALA A 81 12.05 -4.10 -0.24
CA ALA A 81 10.72 -3.54 -0.05
C ALA A 81 9.64 -4.62 0.19
N ASN A 82 8.63 -4.24 0.96
CA ASN A 82 7.43 -5.02 1.19
C ASN A 82 6.44 -4.76 0.06
N PHE A 83 6.04 -5.82 -0.63
CA PHE A 83 5.03 -5.76 -1.68
C PHE A 83 3.83 -6.61 -1.31
N LEU A 84 2.69 -5.98 -1.08
CA LEU A 84 1.39 -6.63 -0.97
C LEU A 84 0.81 -6.79 -2.37
N LYS A 85 0.87 -8.02 -2.88
CA LYS A 85 0.35 -8.38 -4.20
C LYS A 85 -1.13 -8.68 -4.12
N VAL A 86 -1.92 -7.96 -4.92
CA VAL A 86 -3.38 -8.11 -5.00
C VAL A 86 -3.83 -8.08 -6.46
N ASP A 87 -5.00 -8.65 -6.76
CA ASP A 87 -5.54 -8.60 -8.13
C ASP A 87 -6.12 -7.21 -8.46
N ASP A 88 -6.75 -6.57 -7.47
CA ASP A 88 -7.27 -5.21 -7.57
C ASP A 88 -6.73 -4.30 -6.45
N VAL A 89 -5.86 -3.38 -6.85
CA VAL A 89 -5.23 -2.39 -5.93
C VAL A 89 -6.25 -1.39 -5.40
N LEU A 90 -7.26 -1.01 -6.19
CA LEU A 90 -8.29 -0.08 -5.76
C LEU A 90 -9.24 -0.76 -4.76
N GLY A 91 -9.66 -1.99 -5.06
CA GLY A 91 -10.41 -2.82 -4.12
C GLY A 91 -9.67 -3.04 -2.80
N ALA A 92 -8.36 -3.26 -2.84
CA ALA A 92 -7.54 -3.36 -1.64
C ALA A 92 -7.58 -2.08 -0.78
N LEU A 93 -7.45 -0.90 -1.41
CA LEU A 93 -7.59 0.38 -0.71
C LEU A 93 -8.98 0.53 -0.06
N GLN A 94 -10.04 0.15 -0.78
CA GLN A 94 -11.42 0.22 -0.28
C GLN A 94 -11.65 -0.72 0.91
N ILE A 95 -11.08 -1.93 0.91
CA ILE A 95 -11.15 -2.88 2.03
C ILE A 95 -10.50 -2.27 3.28
N ILE A 96 -9.31 -1.69 3.15
CA ILE A 96 -8.60 -1.05 4.27
C ILE A 96 -9.41 0.14 4.81
N ALA A 97 -9.94 0.97 3.91
CA ALA A 97 -10.77 2.11 4.29
C ALA A 97 -12.06 1.67 5.00
N SER A 98 -12.70 0.58 4.54
CA SER A 98 -13.88 -0.01 5.16
C SER A 98 -13.60 -0.52 6.57
N HIS A 99 -12.49 -1.24 6.77
CA HIS A 99 -12.08 -1.70 8.09
C HIS A 99 -11.74 -0.54 9.03
N HIS A 100 -11.02 0.47 8.55
CA HIS A 100 -10.76 1.69 9.32
C HIS A 100 -12.07 2.38 9.71
N ARG A 101 -13.02 2.53 8.77
CA ARG A 101 -14.33 3.13 9.01
C ARG A 101 -15.15 2.36 10.04
N ALA A 102 -15.10 1.03 10.03
CA ALA A 102 -15.82 0.17 10.96
C ALA A 102 -15.36 0.33 12.41
N GLN A 103 -14.17 0.88 12.66
CA GLN A 103 -13.70 1.19 14.02
C GLN A 103 -14.36 2.44 14.63
N PHE A 104 -15.14 3.18 13.84
CA PHE A 104 -15.81 4.39 14.28
C PHE A 104 -17.32 4.21 14.30
N THR A 105 -17.95 4.46 15.43
CA THR A 105 -19.40 4.29 15.63
C THR A 105 -20.23 5.55 15.36
N TYR A 106 -19.60 6.68 15.05
CA TYR A 106 -20.34 7.90 14.71
C TYR A 106 -20.97 7.82 13.30
N PRO A 107 -22.14 8.47 13.09
CA PRO A 107 -22.72 8.58 11.77
C PRO A 107 -21.77 9.34 10.84
N VAL A 108 -21.61 8.83 9.62
CA VAL A 108 -20.96 9.56 8.53
C VAL A 108 -22.07 9.99 7.59
N ILE A 109 -22.07 11.27 7.23
CA ILE A 109 -23.07 11.96 6.41
C ILE A 109 -22.46 12.25 5.05
#